data_AF-A0A840EY85-F1
#
_entry.id   AF-A0A840EY85-F1
#
_cell.length_a   1.000
_cell.length_b   1.000
_cell.length_c   1.000
_cell.angle_alpha   90.00
_cell.angle_beta   90.00
_cell.angle_gamma   90.00
#
_symmetry.space_group_name_H-M   'P 1'
#
loop_
_entity.id
_entity.type
_entity.pdbx_description
1 polymer ?
#
loop_
_entity_poly.entity_id
_entity_poly.type
_entity_poly.pdbx_seq_one_letter_code
_entity_poly.pdbx_strand_id
1 'polypeptide(L)'
;MVALYRYTDIDDAVALANATPYGLNASVWSRDGADARALATRLRAGTVNVNEAFAAAWGSVDAPMGGMGDSGLGRRHGAGGLLKYTDAQNVAQQRLRSLQPPADTSAERWAAILIRSLNAFKTLGLR
;
A
#
# COMPACT_ATOMS: atom_id res chain seq x y z
N MET A 1 -30.46 10.87 -6.35
CA MET A 1 -30.96 11.02 -4.98
C MET A 1 -29.87 11.62 -4.11
N VAL A 2 -30.22 12.47 -3.16
CA VAL A 2 -29.31 13.02 -2.14
C VAL A 2 -29.95 12.79 -0.78
N ALA A 3 -29.15 12.43 0.23
CA ALA A 3 -29.57 12.28 1.62
C ALA A 3 -28.73 13.17 2.53
N LEU A 4 -29.33 13.67 3.61
CA LEU A 4 -28.68 14.53 4.59
C LEU A 4 -28.73 13.86 5.96
N TYR A 5 -27.58 13.83 6.63
CA TYR A 5 -27.43 13.27 7.97
C TYR A 5 -26.89 14.37 8.88
N ARG A 6 -27.54 14.57 10.03
CA ARG A 6 -27.00 15.45 11.08
C ARG A 6 -26.00 14.66 11.92
N TYR A 7 -24.97 15.35 12.38
CA TYR A 7 -23.97 14.83 13.30
C TYR A 7 -23.87 15.76 14.51
N THR A 8 -23.35 15.28 15.63
CA THR A 8 -23.20 16.05 16.87
C THR A 8 -21.84 16.73 17.01
N ASP A 9 -20.80 16.07 16.51
CA ASP A 9 -19.41 16.54 16.50
C ASP A 9 -18.63 15.92 15.34
N ILE A 10 -17.37 16.31 15.18
CA ILE A 10 -16.53 15.85 14.07
C ILE A 10 -16.23 14.35 14.16
N ASP A 11 -16.17 13.76 15.36
CA ASP A 11 -15.88 12.34 15.52
C ASP A 11 -17.07 11.49 15.10
N ASP A 12 -18.29 11.91 15.47
CA ASP A 12 -19.55 11.36 14.98
C ASP A 12 -19.67 11.46 13.45
N ALA A 13 -19.35 12.62 12.87
CA ALA A 13 -19.36 12.82 11.42
C ALA A 13 -18.43 11.84 10.69
N VAL A 14 -17.22 11.62 11.22
CA VAL A 14 -16.25 10.67 10.67
C VAL A 14 -16.73 9.23 10.82
N ALA A 15 -17.31 8.88 11.97
CA ALA A 15 -17.87 7.56 12.20
C ALA A 15 -19.00 7.25 11.20
N LEU A 16 -19.94 8.18 11.02
CA LEU A 16 -21.03 8.07 10.05
C LEU A 16 -20.51 7.95 8.61
N ALA A 17 -19.55 8.79 8.22
CA ALA A 17 -18.95 8.75 6.89
C ALA A 17 -18.21 7.43 6.60
N ASN A 18 -17.59 6.83 7.62
CA ASN A 18 -16.84 5.58 7.50
C ASN A 18 -17.69 4.31 7.72
N ALA A 19 -18.98 4.45 8.06
CA ALA A 19 -19.87 3.31 8.34
C ALA A 19 -20.34 2.58 7.07
N THR A 20 -20.14 3.17 5.88
CA THR A 20 -20.43 2.55 4.60
C THR A 20 -19.34 1.54 4.20
N PRO A 21 -19.68 0.41 3.57
CA PRO A 21 -18.68 -0.51 2.99
C PRO A 21 -17.98 0.08 1.75
N TYR A 22 -18.56 1.12 1.15
CA TYR A 22 -18.02 1.83 -0.01
C TYR A 22 -17.12 3.00 0.39
N GLY A 23 -16.05 3.22 -0.36
CA GLY A 23 -15.08 4.30 -0.13
C GLY A 23 -14.37 4.71 -1.43
N LEU A 24 -15.11 5.08 -2.48
CA LEU A 24 -14.51 5.52 -3.74
C LEU A 24 -13.92 6.94 -3.65
N ASN A 25 -14.76 7.87 -3.23
CA ASN A 25 -14.46 9.30 -3.17
C ASN A 25 -15.20 9.92 -2.00
N ALA A 26 -14.55 10.87 -1.32
CA ALA A 26 -15.16 11.71 -0.31
C ALA A 26 -14.73 13.16 -0.52
N SER A 27 -15.46 14.08 0.12
CA SER A 27 -15.19 15.50 0.06
C SER A 27 -15.45 16.14 1.42
N VAL A 28 -14.54 17.01 1.86
CA VAL A 28 -14.61 17.76 3.11
C VAL A 28 -14.70 19.24 2.79
N TRP A 29 -15.68 19.94 3.37
CA TRP A 29 -15.90 21.37 3.14
C TRP A 29 -15.73 22.14 4.45
N SER A 30 -14.82 23.11 4.48
CA SER A 30 -14.58 24.00 5.61
C SER A 30 -13.98 25.31 5.16
N ARG A 31 -14.22 26.37 5.95
CA ARG A 31 -13.49 27.65 5.79
C ARG A 31 -12.03 27.53 6.25
N ASP A 32 -11.74 26.63 7.18
CA ASP A 32 -10.37 26.32 7.60
C ASP A 32 -9.82 25.15 6.78
N GLY A 33 -8.90 25.45 5.87
CA GLY A 33 -8.27 24.45 5.01
C GLY A 33 -7.26 23.55 5.72
N ALA A 34 -6.71 23.95 6.87
CA ALA A 34 -5.84 23.09 7.68
C ALA A 34 -6.68 22.03 8.40
N ASP A 35 -7.76 22.44 9.04
CA ASP A 35 -8.68 21.52 9.71
C ASP A 35 -9.34 20.56 8.71
N ALA A 36 -9.75 21.04 7.54
CA ALA A 36 -10.32 20.17 6.51
C ALA A 36 -9.32 19.12 6.01
N ARG A 37 -8.05 19.49 5.83
CA ARG A 37 -7.00 18.54 5.45
C ARG A 37 -6.74 17.52 6.56
N ALA A 38 -6.69 17.95 7.82
CA ALA A 38 -6.56 17.05 8.95
C ALA A 38 -7.75 16.06 9.01
N LEU A 39 -8.97 16.56 8.86
CA LEU A 39 -10.19 15.75 8.81
C LEU A 39 -10.21 14.77 7.64
N ALA A 40 -9.77 15.19 6.45
CA ALA A 40 -9.72 14.36 5.26
C ALA A 40 -8.90 13.07 5.47
N THR A 41 -7.82 13.13 6.26
CA THR A 41 -6.98 11.94 6.56
C THR A 41 -7.70 10.88 7.41
N ARG A 42 -8.81 11.25 8.06
CA ARG A 42 -9.60 10.36 8.93
C ARG A 42 -10.67 9.57 8.16
N LEU A 43 -10.92 9.93 6.89
CA LEU A 43 -11.93 9.27 6.06
C LEU A 43 -11.35 8.04 5.35
N ARG A 44 -12.10 6.95 5.35
CA ARG A 44 -11.77 5.68 4.69
C ARG A 44 -12.27 5.68 3.25
N ALA A 45 -11.71 6.56 2.43
CA ALA A 45 -12.00 6.65 1.00
C ALA A 45 -10.71 6.68 0.17
N GLY A 46 -10.76 6.09 -1.02
CA GLY A 46 -9.59 6.00 -1.89
C GLY A 46 -9.14 7.35 -2.48
N THR A 47 -10.05 8.32 -2.52
CA THR A 47 -9.76 9.74 -2.77
C THR A 47 -10.57 10.62 -1.83
N VAL A 48 -9.95 11.68 -1.32
CA VAL A 48 -10.63 12.70 -0.49
C VAL A 48 -10.22 14.09 -1.00
N ASN A 49 -11.21 14.91 -1.35
CA ASN A 49 -11.01 16.27 -1.81
C ASN A 49 -11.38 17.27 -0.71
N VAL A 50 -10.71 18.42 -0.68
CA VAL A 50 -11.00 19.51 0.27
C VAL A 50 -11.55 20.70 -0.50
N ASN A 51 -12.71 21.19 -0.09
CA ASN A 51 -13.43 22.32 -0.69
C ASN A 51 -13.73 22.18 -2.19
N GLU A 52 -13.77 20.94 -2.68
CA GLU A 52 -14.26 20.58 -4.00
C GLU A 52 -14.70 19.11 -4.00
N ALA A 53 -15.48 18.68 -4.99
CA ALA A 53 -16.11 17.37 -5.00
C ALA A 53 -15.24 16.23 -5.56
N PHE A 54 -14.55 16.41 -6.68
CA PHE A 54 -13.89 15.34 -7.41
C PHE A 54 -12.67 15.73 -8.28
N ALA A 55 -12.70 16.91 -8.90
CA ALA A 55 -11.82 17.28 -10.00
C ALA A 55 -10.34 17.36 -9.60
N ALA A 56 -10.03 17.74 -8.35
CA ALA A 56 -8.65 17.92 -7.93
C ALA A 56 -7.89 16.59 -7.88
N ALA A 57 -8.43 15.59 -7.17
CA ALA A 57 -7.84 14.25 -7.14
C ALA A 57 -7.93 13.55 -8.49
N TRP A 58 -9.01 13.76 -9.26
CA TRP A 58 -9.14 13.16 -10.59
C TRP A 58 -8.12 13.72 -11.59
N GLY A 59 -7.91 15.04 -11.61
CA GLY A 59 -6.95 15.69 -12.51
C GLY A 59 -5.49 15.45 -12.14
N SER A 60 -5.22 14.98 -10.92
CA SER A 60 -3.88 14.63 -10.44
C SER A 60 -3.47 13.25 -10.98
N VAL A 61 -3.13 13.16 -12.26
CA VAL A 61 -2.85 11.90 -12.98
C VAL A 61 -1.65 11.11 -12.44
N ASP A 62 -0.70 11.78 -11.78
CA ASP A 62 0.44 11.13 -11.14
C ASP A 62 0.11 10.58 -9.74
N ALA A 63 -0.97 11.07 -9.13
CA ALA A 63 -1.41 10.62 -7.81
C ALA A 63 -2.28 9.35 -7.91
N PRO A 64 -2.15 8.37 -7.00
CA PRO A 64 -2.89 7.12 -7.09
C PRO A 64 -4.39 7.31 -6.82
N MET A 65 -5.22 7.06 -7.83
CA MET A 65 -6.68 7.14 -7.71
C MET A 65 -7.32 5.75 -7.75
N GLY A 66 -8.22 5.45 -6.81
CA GLY A 66 -8.98 4.20 -6.75
C GLY A 66 -9.93 4.21 -5.57
N GLY A 67 -10.67 3.13 -5.34
CA GLY A 67 -11.56 2.99 -4.19
C GLY A 67 -10.91 2.31 -3.00
N MET A 68 -11.69 2.17 -1.94
CA MET A 68 -11.44 1.33 -0.78
C MET A 68 -12.70 0.50 -0.47
N GLY A 69 -12.52 -0.61 0.26
CA GLY A 69 -13.62 -1.52 0.59
C GLY A 69 -14.26 -2.10 -0.66
N ASP A 70 -15.59 -2.10 -0.70
CA ASP A 70 -16.36 -2.61 -1.84
C ASP A 70 -16.26 -1.71 -3.08
N SER A 71 -15.67 -0.52 -2.95
CA SER A 71 -15.35 0.33 -4.11
C SER A 71 -14.10 -0.11 -4.87
N GLY A 72 -13.39 -1.13 -4.39
CA GLY A 72 -12.26 -1.76 -5.09
C GLY A 72 -10.92 -1.62 -4.36
N LEU A 73 -9.94 -2.40 -4.83
CA LEU A 73 -8.62 -2.54 -4.21
C LEU A 73 -7.47 -1.97 -5.06
N GLY A 74 -7.73 -1.68 -6.34
CA GLY A 74 -6.72 -1.21 -7.29
C GLY A 74 -6.62 0.32 -7.40
N ARG A 75 -5.58 0.78 -8.11
CA ARG A 75 -5.40 2.19 -8.50
C ARG A 75 -5.37 2.31 -10.02
N ARG A 76 -5.85 3.42 -10.58
CA ARG A 76 -5.87 3.69 -12.03
C ARG A 76 -4.89 4.77 -12.49
N HIS A 77 -4.45 5.62 -11.57
CA HIS A 77 -3.50 6.70 -11.82
C HIS A 77 -2.15 6.42 -11.15
N GLY A 78 -1.14 7.20 -11.50
CA GLY A 78 0.23 7.07 -11.01
C GLY A 78 0.86 5.71 -11.33
N ALA A 79 1.97 5.42 -10.64
CA ALA A 79 2.72 4.17 -10.83
C ALA A 79 1.84 2.91 -10.59
N GLY A 80 0.95 2.95 -9.59
CA GLY A 80 0.04 1.83 -9.32
C GLY A 80 -0.93 1.55 -10.48
N GLY A 81 -1.33 2.59 -11.21
CA GLY A 81 -2.15 2.47 -12.42
C GLY A 81 -1.44 1.80 -13.60
N LEU A 82 -0.13 1.99 -13.71
CA LEU A 82 0.70 1.35 -14.72
C LEU A 82 1.03 -0.10 -14.33
N LEU A 83 1.45 -0.31 -13.08
CA LEU A 83 1.86 -1.62 -12.58
C LEU A 83 0.75 -2.67 -12.61
N LYS A 84 -0.53 -2.26 -12.53
CA LYS A 84 -1.65 -3.21 -12.64
C LYS A 84 -1.75 -3.92 -13.99
N TYR A 85 -1.09 -3.40 -15.02
CA TYR A 85 -1.01 -4.00 -16.36
C TYR A 85 0.31 -4.75 -16.58
N THR A 86 1.08 -4.98 -15.52
CA THR A 86 2.36 -5.70 -15.57
C THR A 86 2.34 -6.87 -14.61
N ASP A 87 3.04 -7.95 -14.94
CA ASP A 87 3.25 -9.09 -14.05
C ASP A 87 4.69 -9.11 -13.55
N ALA A 88 4.86 -9.29 -12.24
CA ALA A 88 6.18 -9.46 -11.64
C ALA A 88 6.70 -10.89 -11.88
N GLN A 89 7.87 -11.02 -12.50
CA GLN A 89 8.54 -12.31 -12.70
C GLN A 89 9.88 -12.34 -11.95
N ASN A 90 10.05 -13.33 -11.08
CA ASN A 90 11.34 -13.62 -10.44
C ASN A 90 12.03 -14.78 -11.16
N VAL A 91 13.22 -14.54 -11.71
CA VAL A 91 14.05 -15.57 -12.35
C VAL A 91 15.35 -15.70 -11.56
N ALA A 92 15.58 -16.87 -10.99
CA ALA A 92 16.78 -17.17 -10.21
C ALA A 92 17.58 -18.30 -10.87
N GLN A 93 18.89 -18.12 -10.98
CA GLN A 93 19.82 -19.15 -11.45
C GLN A 93 20.91 -19.37 -10.40
N GLN A 94 21.03 -20.60 -9.91
CA GLN A 94 22.08 -20.98 -8.99
C GLN A 94 23.23 -21.63 -9.76
N ARG A 95 24.46 -21.10 -9.65
CA ARG A 95 25.61 -21.52 -10.47
C ARG A 95 26.62 -22.42 -9.76
N LEU A 96 26.68 -22.41 -8.42
CA LEU A 96 27.73 -23.10 -7.65
C LEU A 96 27.19 -24.31 -6.87
N ARG A 97 26.85 -24.14 -5.58
CA ARG A 97 26.30 -25.20 -4.75
C ARG A 97 24.85 -24.92 -4.41
N SER A 98 24.07 -25.99 -4.28
CA SER A 98 22.74 -25.91 -3.71
C SER A 98 22.78 -25.30 -2.33
N LEU A 99 21.96 -24.28 -2.10
CA LEU A 99 21.66 -23.84 -0.74
C LEU A 99 20.93 -24.94 0.04
N GLN A 100 20.30 -25.88 -0.67
CA GLN A 100 19.69 -27.05 -0.06
C GLN A 100 20.76 -28.04 0.42
N PRO A 101 20.60 -28.62 1.63
CA PRO A 101 21.48 -29.67 2.12
C PRO A 101 21.49 -30.87 1.18
N PRO A 102 22.66 -31.53 0.99
CA PRO A 102 22.72 -32.86 0.39
C PRO A 102 21.82 -33.86 1.14
N ALA A 103 21.31 -34.86 0.43
CA ALA A 103 20.33 -35.82 0.99
C ALA A 103 20.83 -36.61 2.21
N ASP A 104 22.15 -36.72 2.37
CA ASP A 104 22.83 -37.45 3.45
C ASP A 104 23.21 -36.55 4.65
N THR A 105 22.90 -35.26 4.59
CA THR A 105 23.37 -34.27 5.56
C THR A 105 22.20 -33.58 6.25
N SER A 106 22.21 -33.52 7.59
CA SER A 106 21.17 -32.78 8.32
C SER A 106 21.23 -31.29 8.04
N ALA A 107 20.07 -30.63 8.02
CA ALA A 107 19.96 -29.20 7.74
C ALA A 107 20.83 -28.35 8.69
N GLU A 108 20.90 -28.72 9.96
CA GLU A 108 21.72 -28.05 10.99
C GLU A 108 23.21 -28.15 10.67
N ARG A 109 23.68 -29.34 10.28
CA ARG A 109 25.08 -29.56 9.91
C ARG A 109 25.44 -28.78 8.64
N TRP A 110 24.55 -28.77 7.66
CA TRP A 110 24.74 -28.02 6.42
C TRP A 110 24.76 -26.51 6.65
N ALA A 111 23.84 -25.99 7.47
CA ALA A 111 23.84 -24.58 7.88
C ALA A 111 25.14 -24.20 8.59
N ALA A 112 25.65 -25.05 9.50
CA ALA A 112 26.93 -24.82 10.16
C ALA A 112 28.10 -24.80 9.17
N ILE A 113 28.09 -25.66 8.15
CA ILE A 113 29.10 -25.67 7.07
C ILE A 113 29.01 -24.39 6.25
N LEU A 114 27.81 -23.97 5.84
CA LEU A 114 27.59 -22.73 5.07
C LEU A 114 28.03 -21.49 5.85
N ILE A 115 27.68 -21.39 7.13
CA ILE A 115 28.06 -20.26 7.99
C ILE A 115 29.59 -20.21 8.18
N ARG A 116 30.23 -21.36 8.44
CA ARG A 116 31.69 -21.44 8.58
C ARG A 116 32.41 -21.06 7.29
N SER A 117 31.93 -21.54 6.15
CA SER A 117 32.52 -21.18 4.86
C SER A 117 32.32 -19.70 4.53
N LEU A 118 31.15 -19.11 4.82
CA LEU A 118 30.90 -17.67 4.67
C LEU A 118 31.85 -16.82 5.54
N ASN A 119 32.06 -17.23 6.79
CA ASN A 119 33.01 -16.55 7.69
C ASN A 119 34.45 -16.67 7.20
N ALA A 120 34.86 -17.84 6.70
CA ALA A 120 36.19 -18.04 6.13
C ALA A 120 36.43 -17.16 4.89
N PHE A 121 35.45 -17.05 3.99
CA PHE A 121 35.49 -16.12 2.85
C PHE A 121 35.65 -14.67 3.30
N LYS A 122 34.90 -14.26 4.33
CA LYS A 122 34.99 -12.90 4.90
C LYS A 122 36.36 -12.61 5.51
N THR A 123 36.98 -13.59 6.19
CA THR A 123 38.34 -13.44 6.76
C THR A 123 39.45 -13.46 5.70
N LEU A 124 39.23 -14.09 4.55
CA LEU A 124 40.19 -14.18 3.45
C LEU A 124 40.12 -12.99 2.46
N GLY A 125 39.24 -12.01 2.69
CA GLY A 125 39.18 -10.78 1.90
C GLY A 125 38.58 -10.93 0.49
N LEU A 126 38.03 -12.10 0.16
CA LEU A 126 37.31 -12.35 -1.07
C LEU A 126 35.89 -11.75 -0.91
N ARG A 127 35.71 -10.53 -1.40
CA ARG A 127 34.41 -9.85 -1.53
C ARG A 127 33.76 -10.19 -2.86
#